data_AF-A0A927X834-F1
#
_entry.id   AF-A0A927X834-F1
#
_cell.length_a   1.000
_cell.length_b   1.000
_cell.length_c   1.000
_cell.angle_alpha   90.00
_cell.angle_beta   90.00
_cell.angle_gamma   90.00
#
_symmetry.space_group_name_H-M   'P 1'
#
loop_
_entity.id
_entity.type
_entity.pdbx_description
1 polymer ?
#
loop_
_entity_poly.entity_id
_entity_poly.type
_entity_poly.pdbx_seq_one_letter_code
_entity_poly.pdbx_strand_id
1 'polypeptide(L)'
;MASRDERGNYVNDKGVTIKVSEYKDGSGVKIDFYDKSPSDPSHKSIHTHINNDGSYSTQDNVNGSTEKSSGSCYLTTACMKYMQELFDDNCYELTVLRWFRDNFVSKEDIQHYYQIAPIIVEAIDKEEQNEVIYNYIYDNVVDYCVTQIENGNYKEAYNRYKNSILSFEETFAKPLLQQKTIKTLKKVIG
;
A
#
# COMPACT_ATOMS: atom_id res chain seq x y z
N MET A 1 -8.33 2.56 -32.01
CA MET A 1 -8.38 3.83 -31.23
C MET A 1 -9.37 3.63 -30.11
N ALA A 2 -9.00 3.92 -28.85
CA ALA A 2 -9.99 3.94 -27.77
C ALA A 2 -11.02 5.03 -28.11
N SER A 3 -12.29 4.65 -28.18
CA SER A 3 -13.39 5.59 -28.37
C SER A 3 -13.72 6.27 -27.05
N ARG A 4 -14.43 7.40 -27.08
CA ARG A 4 -14.98 8.03 -25.89
C ARG A 4 -16.51 7.99 -25.94
N ASP A 5 -17.15 7.87 -24.77
CA ASP A 5 -18.60 8.05 -24.66
C ASP A 5 -18.99 9.55 -24.65
N GLU A 6 -20.29 9.83 -24.61
CA GLU A 6 -20.84 11.20 -24.57
C GLU A 6 -20.40 12.01 -23.34
N ARG A 7 -19.86 11.34 -22.32
CA ARG A 7 -19.37 11.94 -21.07
C ARG A 7 -17.85 12.03 -21.03
N GLY A 8 -17.17 11.67 -22.13
CA GLY A 8 -15.73 11.72 -22.27
C GLY A 8 -14.99 10.55 -21.61
N ASN A 9 -15.68 9.53 -21.09
CA ASN A 9 -15.03 8.33 -20.55
C ASN A 9 -14.42 7.51 -21.67
N TYR A 10 -13.37 6.75 -21.39
CA TYR A 10 -12.78 5.86 -22.39
C TYR A 10 -13.65 4.62 -22.55
N VAL A 11 -13.81 4.16 -23.79
CA VAL A 11 -14.55 2.96 -24.14
C VAL A 11 -13.70 2.09 -25.04
N ASN A 12 -13.61 0.80 -24.74
CA ASN A 12 -12.92 -0.17 -25.58
C ASN A 12 -13.84 -0.76 -26.66
N ASP A 13 -13.28 -1.59 -27.53
CA ASP A 13 -13.99 -2.31 -28.60
C ASP A 13 -15.04 -3.31 -28.09
N LYS A 14 -15.04 -3.63 -26.79
CA LYS A 14 -16.00 -4.51 -26.13
C LYS A 14 -17.09 -3.76 -25.36
N GLY A 15 -17.11 -2.43 -25.39
CA GLY A 15 -18.10 -1.61 -24.67
C GLY A 15 -17.81 -1.41 -23.18
N VAL A 16 -16.65 -1.82 -22.69
CA VAL A 16 -16.22 -1.56 -21.31
C VAL A 16 -15.91 -0.07 -21.17
N THR A 17 -16.56 0.58 -20.20
CA THR A 17 -16.35 2.00 -19.91
C THR A 17 -15.31 2.15 -18.80
N ILE A 18 -14.27 2.95 -19.04
CA ILE A 18 -13.23 3.28 -18.07
C ILE A 18 -13.36 4.77 -17.72
N LYS A 19 -13.67 5.04 -16.45
CA LYS A 19 -13.78 6.39 -15.90
C LYS A 19 -12.63 6.64 -14.94
N VAL A 20 -11.86 7.69 -15.20
CA VAL A 20 -10.78 8.16 -14.32
C VAL A 20 -11.22 9.46 -13.67
N SER A 21 -11.06 9.59 -12.36
CA SER A 21 -11.48 10.77 -11.59
C SER A 21 -10.46 11.06 -10.49
N GLU A 22 -9.95 12.28 -10.42
CA GLU A 22 -9.07 12.71 -9.33
C GLU A 22 -9.90 13.07 -8.08
N TYR A 23 -9.38 12.80 -6.88
CA TYR A 23 -10.02 13.29 -5.66
C TYR A 23 -9.87 14.80 -5.53
N LYS A 24 -10.91 15.46 -5.02
CA LYS A 24 -10.94 16.93 -4.86
C LYS A 24 -9.86 17.45 -3.91
N ASP A 25 -9.43 16.63 -2.95
CA ASP A 25 -8.36 16.94 -2.01
C ASP A 25 -6.97 16.61 -2.56
N GLY A 26 -6.88 16.11 -3.80
CA GLY A 26 -5.62 15.73 -4.44
C GLY A 26 -4.98 14.48 -3.84
N SER A 27 -5.68 13.71 -2.99
CA SER A 27 -5.13 12.53 -2.31
C SER A 27 -4.82 11.35 -3.23
N GLY A 28 -5.29 11.39 -4.48
CA GLY A 28 -5.11 10.31 -5.43
C GLY A 28 -6.16 10.31 -6.56
N VAL A 29 -6.35 9.14 -7.16
CA VAL A 29 -7.25 8.90 -8.28
C VAL A 29 -8.20 7.74 -8.01
N LYS A 30 -9.36 7.79 -8.65
CA LYS A 30 -10.32 6.71 -8.76
C LYS A 30 -10.37 6.27 -10.22
N ILE A 31 -10.22 4.97 -10.45
CA ILE A 31 -10.34 4.33 -11.76
C ILE A 31 -11.49 3.34 -11.65
N ASP A 32 -12.57 3.60 -12.36
CA ASP A 32 -13.75 2.75 -12.40
C ASP A 32 -13.84 2.04 -13.75
N PHE A 33 -14.08 0.72 -13.71
CA PHE A 33 -14.38 -0.11 -14.86
C PHE A 33 -15.84 -0.51 -14.81
N TYR A 34 -16.57 -0.34 -15.90
CA TYR A 34 -17.97 -0.74 -16.02
C TYR A 34 -18.13 -1.66 -17.23
N ASP A 35 -18.90 -2.74 -17.07
CA ASP A 35 -19.23 -3.67 -18.16
C ASP A 35 -20.06 -3.03 -19.29
N LYS A 36 -20.75 -1.93 -18.97
CA LYS A 36 -21.54 -1.09 -19.87
C LYS A 36 -21.53 0.36 -19.37
N SER A 37 -22.40 1.23 -19.90
CA SER A 37 -22.48 2.61 -19.40
C SER A 37 -22.80 2.64 -17.91
N PRO A 38 -22.10 3.44 -17.08
CA PRO A 38 -22.40 3.59 -15.66
C PRO A 38 -23.77 4.22 -15.38
N SER A 39 -24.46 4.72 -16.41
CA SER A 39 -25.83 5.25 -16.30
C SER A 39 -26.88 4.16 -16.45
N ASP A 40 -26.52 3.02 -17.02
CA ASP A 40 -27.45 1.93 -17.26
C ASP A 40 -27.76 1.23 -15.93
N PRO A 41 -29.03 0.86 -15.71
CA PRO A 41 -29.38 0.03 -14.57
C PRO A 41 -28.69 -1.33 -14.67
N SER A 42 -28.29 -1.89 -13.52
CA SER A 42 -27.66 -3.22 -13.42
C SER A 42 -26.35 -3.35 -14.21
N HIS A 43 -25.52 -2.31 -14.21
CA HIS A 43 -24.13 -2.45 -14.63
C HIS A 43 -23.31 -3.17 -13.56
N LYS A 44 -22.27 -3.88 -13.99
CA LYS A 44 -21.24 -4.47 -13.14
C LYS A 44 -20.04 -3.54 -13.12
N SER A 45 -19.42 -3.39 -11.96
CA SER A 45 -18.31 -2.46 -11.81
C SER A 45 -17.18 -3.01 -10.98
N ILE A 46 -15.97 -2.54 -11.30
CA ILE A 46 -14.79 -2.60 -10.45
C ILE A 46 -14.39 -1.16 -10.16
N HIS A 47 -14.36 -0.79 -8.88
CA HIS A 47 -13.94 0.54 -8.42
C HIS A 47 -12.56 0.43 -7.80
N THR A 48 -11.56 1.09 -8.39
CA THR A 48 -10.19 1.11 -7.86
C THR A 48 -9.86 2.52 -7.37
N HIS A 49 -9.60 2.64 -6.08
CA HIS A 49 -9.09 3.84 -5.45
C HIS A 49 -7.57 3.69 -5.34
N ILE A 50 -6.79 4.66 -5.83
CA ILE A 50 -5.33 4.68 -5.75
C ILE A 50 -4.94 6.00 -5.09
N ASN A 51 -4.26 5.93 -3.96
CA ASN A 51 -3.76 7.09 -3.23
C ASN A 51 -2.33 7.42 -3.69
N ASN A 52 -1.90 8.66 -3.48
CA ASN A 52 -0.55 9.12 -3.88
C ASN A 52 0.58 8.44 -3.10
N ASP A 53 0.29 7.86 -1.94
CA ASP A 53 1.22 7.03 -1.17
C ASP A 53 1.39 5.62 -1.75
N GLY A 54 0.71 5.34 -2.88
CA GLY A 54 0.74 4.07 -3.60
C GLY A 54 -0.22 3.02 -3.03
N SER A 55 -0.91 3.31 -1.92
CA SER A 55 -1.96 2.42 -1.44
C SER A 55 -3.13 2.40 -2.40
N TYR A 56 -3.76 1.24 -2.53
CA TYR A 56 -4.96 1.11 -3.33
C TYR A 56 -6.01 0.23 -2.66
N SER A 57 -7.28 0.48 -2.99
CA SER A 57 -8.38 -0.42 -2.66
C SER A 57 -9.23 -0.65 -3.89
N THR A 58 -9.59 -1.90 -4.15
CA THR A 58 -10.54 -2.29 -5.17
C THR A 58 -11.84 -2.75 -4.53
N GLN A 59 -12.95 -2.46 -5.19
CA GLN A 59 -14.27 -3.01 -4.90
C GLN A 59 -14.82 -3.63 -6.19
N ASP A 60 -14.92 -4.95 -6.23
CA ASP A 60 -15.46 -5.72 -7.35
C ASP A 60 -16.93 -6.08 -7.07
N ASN A 61 -17.82 -5.76 -8.01
CA ASN A 61 -19.25 -6.10 -7.97
C ASN A 61 -19.68 -6.95 -9.18
N VAL A 62 -18.76 -7.62 -9.87
CA VAL A 62 -19.00 -8.35 -11.13
C VAL A 62 -19.76 -9.66 -10.90
N ASN A 63 -19.53 -10.34 -9.78
CA ASN A 63 -20.09 -11.66 -9.49
C ASN A 63 -21.36 -11.63 -8.61
N GLY A 64 -21.96 -10.45 -8.40
CA GLY A 64 -23.16 -10.31 -7.57
C GLY A 64 -22.90 -10.29 -6.06
N SER A 65 -21.65 -10.54 -5.64
CA SER A 65 -21.10 -10.21 -4.33
C SER A 65 -20.15 -9.02 -4.45
N THR A 66 -20.12 -8.17 -3.41
CA THR A 66 -19.12 -7.12 -3.30
C THR A 66 -17.85 -7.70 -2.67
N GLU A 67 -16.80 -7.87 -3.48
CA GLU A 67 -15.47 -8.24 -2.99
C GLU A 67 -14.62 -6.99 -2.85
N LYS A 68 -13.91 -6.86 -1.72
CA LYS A 68 -13.01 -5.73 -1.46
C LYS A 68 -11.60 -6.26 -1.29
N SER A 69 -10.64 -5.67 -2.00
CA SER A 69 -9.22 -5.92 -1.74
C SER A 69 -8.50 -4.59 -1.56
N SER A 70 -7.44 -4.57 -0.76
CA SER A 70 -6.59 -3.39 -0.61
C SER A 70 -5.14 -3.82 -0.55
N GLY A 71 -4.27 -3.16 -1.30
CA GLY A 71 -2.84 -3.44 -1.32
C GLY A 71 -2.06 -2.25 -0.79
N SER A 72 -1.54 -2.40 0.43
CA SER A 72 -0.60 -1.44 1.03
C SER A 72 -0.06 -2.00 2.35
N CYS A 73 1.11 -2.62 2.30
CA CYS A 73 1.86 -3.14 3.46
C CYS A 73 3.35 -3.18 3.12
N TYR A 74 3.90 -2.06 2.63
CA TYR A 74 5.23 -2.02 1.99
C TYR A 74 6.33 -2.72 2.78
N LEU A 75 6.51 -2.39 4.07
CA LEU A 75 7.59 -2.94 4.87
C LEU A 75 7.41 -4.43 5.14
N THR A 76 6.21 -4.84 5.55
CA THR A 76 5.95 -6.24 5.94
C THR A 76 5.86 -7.13 4.70
N THR A 77 5.29 -6.64 3.61
CA THR A 77 5.31 -7.32 2.30
C THR A 77 6.73 -7.46 1.75
N ALA A 78 7.57 -6.41 1.82
CA ALA A 78 8.97 -6.50 1.40
C ALA A 78 9.74 -7.52 2.26
N CYS A 79 9.55 -7.48 3.57
CA CYS A 79 10.12 -8.46 4.50
C CYS A 79 9.67 -9.89 4.16
N MET A 80 8.37 -10.15 4.00
CA MET A 80 7.87 -11.50 3.66
C MET A 80 8.32 -11.99 2.29
N LYS A 81 8.46 -11.10 1.30
CA LYS A 81 9.07 -11.42 0.00
C LYS A 81 10.52 -11.88 0.13
N TYR A 82 11.25 -11.34 1.11
CA TYR A 82 12.62 -11.74 1.38
C TYR A 82 12.66 -13.11 2.09
N MET A 83 11.73 -13.37 3.00
CA MET A 83 11.72 -14.60 3.81
C MET A 83 11.20 -15.84 3.08
N GLN A 84 10.37 -15.67 2.05
CA GLN A 84 9.71 -16.78 1.37
C GLN A 84 10.34 -17.10 0.02
N GLU A 85 10.68 -18.37 -0.22
CA GLU A 85 11.13 -18.84 -1.55
C GLU A 85 10.08 -18.59 -2.64
N LEU A 86 8.80 -18.77 -2.30
CA LEU A 86 7.65 -18.45 -3.14
C LEU A 86 6.71 -17.55 -2.34
N PHE A 87 6.78 -16.24 -2.62
CA PHE A 87 5.99 -15.25 -1.92
C PHE A 87 4.48 -15.40 -2.18
N ASP A 88 3.70 -15.50 -1.09
CA ASP A 88 2.24 -15.38 -1.09
C ASP A 88 1.82 -14.12 -0.34
N ASP A 89 1.15 -13.19 -1.04
CA ASP A 89 0.66 -11.95 -0.43
C ASP A 89 -0.47 -12.18 0.60
N ASN A 90 -1.08 -13.36 0.59
CA ASN A 90 -2.08 -13.79 1.56
C ASN A 90 -1.51 -14.72 2.64
N CYS A 91 -0.18 -14.77 2.82
CA CYS A 91 0.41 -15.56 3.90
C CYS A 91 -0.15 -15.15 5.27
N TYR A 92 -0.02 -16.07 6.23
CA TYR A 92 -0.63 -15.96 7.54
C TYR A 92 -0.22 -14.66 8.26
N GLU A 93 1.08 -14.36 8.27
CA GLU A 93 1.65 -13.19 8.94
C GLU A 93 1.07 -11.89 8.39
N LEU A 94 1.01 -11.76 7.05
CA LEU A 94 0.43 -10.57 6.41
C LEU A 94 -1.06 -10.45 6.69
N THR A 95 -1.79 -11.57 6.70
CA THR A 95 -3.23 -11.58 7.01
C THR A 95 -3.49 -11.10 8.45
N VAL A 96 -2.74 -11.61 9.42
CA VAL A 96 -2.84 -11.19 10.83
C VAL A 96 -2.47 -9.72 11.01
N LEU A 97 -1.36 -9.27 10.40
CA LEU A 97 -0.90 -7.89 10.52
C LEU A 97 -1.85 -6.89 9.85
N ARG A 98 -2.43 -7.23 8.70
CA ARG A 98 -3.43 -6.40 8.01
C ARG A 98 -4.70 -6.27 8.84
N TRP A 99 -5.20 -7.38 9.39
CA TRP A 99 -6.34 -7.33 10.31
C TRP A 99 -6.04 -6.47 11.53
N PHE A 100 -4.86 -6.63 12.14
CA PHE A 100 -4.47 -5.83 13.29
C PHE A 100 -4.40 -4.33 12.97
N ARG A 101 -3.76 -3.96 11.85
CA ARG A 101 -3.70 -2.59 11.35
C ARG A 101 -5.09 -1.99 11.25
N ASP A 102 -6.02 -2.68 10.60
CA ASP A 102 -7.34 -2.15 10.27
C ASP A 102 -8.25 -2.00 11.51
N ASN A 103 -7.98 -2.75 12.60
CA ASN A 103 -8.83 -2.78 13.78
C ASN A 103 -8.25 -2.06 15.01
N PHE A 104 -6.92 -1.94 15.13
CA PHE A 104 -6.27 -1.49 16.37
C PHE A 104 -5.29 -0.33 16.20
N VAL A 105 -4.82 -0.04 14.98
CA VAL A 105 -3.86 1.04 14.75
C VAL A 105 -4.60 2.34 14.43
N SER A 106 -4.14 3.47 14.98
CA SER A 106 -4.76 4.77 14.72
C SER A 106 -4.63 5.17 13.24
N LYS A 107 -5.57 5.97 12.75
CA LYS A 107 -5.55 6.46 11.38
C LYS A 107 -4.30 7.29 11.08
N GLU A 108 -3.87 8.08 12.06
CA GLU A 108 -2.68 8.93 11.96
C GLU A 108 -1.41 8.07 11.78
N ASP A 109 -1.25 7.00 12.57
CA ASP A 109 -0.07 6.12 12.45
C ASP A 109 -0.14 5.25 11.17
N ILE A 110 -1.32 4.85 10.72
CA ILE A 110 -1.51 4.18 9.42
C ILE A 110 -1.08 5.11 8.27
N GLN A 111 -1.51 6.38 8.31
CA GLN A 111 -1.15 7.36 7.30
C GLN A 111 0.36 7.63 7.29
N HIS A 112 0.97 7.79 8.47
CA HIS A 112 2.42 7.94 8.60
C HIS A 112 3.17 6.73 8.04
N TYR A 113 2.71 5.52 8.37
CA TYR A 113 3.27 4.29 7.81
C TYR A 113 3.25 4.27 6.28
N TYR A 114 2.13 4.64 5.65
CA TYR A 114 2.06 4.64 4.19
C TYR A 114 2.96 5.68 3.53
N GLN A 115 3.19 6.82 4.17
CA GLN A 115 4.12 7.82 3.67
C GLN A 115 5.57 7.36 3.77
N ILE A 116 5.94 6.70 4.87
CA ILE A 116 7.34 6.42 5.20
C ILE A 116 7.80 5.02 4.80
N ALA A 117 6.95 4.00 4.88
CA ALA A 117 7.33 2.61 4.60
C ALA A 117 7.91 2.39 3.19
N PRO A 118 7.39 2.98 2.10
CA PRO A 118 8.01 2.87 0.78
C PRO A 118 9.44 3.41 0.74
N ILE A 119 9.71 4.49 1.48
CA ILE A 119 11.01 5.15 1.54
C ILE A 119 11.99 4.31 2.37
N ILE A 120 11.52 3.71 3.47
CA ILE A 120 12.29 2.75 4.26
C ILE A 120 12.70 1.57 3.38
N VAL A 121 11.76 0.94 2.66
CA VAL A 121 12.04 -0.20 1.77
C VAL A 121 13.06 0.19 0.70
N GLU A 122 12.87 1.33 0.02
CA GLU A 122 13.82 1.82 -0.98
C GLU A 122 15.24 2.03 -0.41
N ALA A 123 15.34 2.49 0.83
CA ALA A 123 16.62 2.69 1.50
C ALA A 123 17.26 1.35 1.87
N ILE A 124 16.51 0.42 2.47
CA ILE A 124 17.00 -0.91 2.85
C ILE A 124 17.44 -1.70 1.61
N ASP A 125 16.68 -1.68 0.52
CA ASP A 125 17.00 -2.41 -0.71
C ASP A 125 18.34 -1.98 -1.34
N LYS A 126 18.81 -0.76 -1.02
CA LYS A 126 20.11 -0.24 -1.47
C LYS A 126 21.28 -0.56 -0.55
N GLU A 127 21.01 -1.07 0.65
CA GLU A 127 22.06 -1.52 1.56
C GLU A 127 22.65 -2.84 1.07
N GLU A 128 23.98 -2.97 1.17
CA GLU A 128 24.67 -4.21 0.83
C GLU A 128 24.22 -5.38 1.74
N GLN A 129 23.83 -5.07 2.97
CA GLN A 129 23.39 -6.03 3.99
C GLN A 129 21.86 -6.07 4.13
N ASN A 130 21.11 -5.82 3.05
CA ASN A 130 19.64 -5.79 3.09
C ASN A 130 19.03 -7.09 3.68
N GLU A 131 19.64 -8.24 3.40
CA GLU A 131 19.27 -9.55 3.95
C GLU A 131 19.19 -9.55 5.47
N VAL A 132 20.26 -9.07 6.10
CA VAL A 132 20.39 -9.05 7.56
C VAL A 132 19.34 -8.12 8.16
N ILE A 133 19.08 -7.00 7.49
CA ILE A 133 18.07 -6.03 7.91
C ILE A 133 16.67 -6.63 7.80
N TYR A 134 16.35 -7.33 6.71
CA TYR A 134 15.05 -7.98 6.56
C TYR A 134 14.85 -9.13 7.55
N ASN A 135 15.87 -9.94 7.84
CA ASN A 135 15.83 -10.95 8.90
C ASN A 135 15.54 -10.31 10.27
N TYR A 136 16.21 -9.19 10.58
CA TYR A 136 15.94 -8.44 11.80
C TYR A 136 14.49 -7.94 11.87
N ILE A 137 13.96 -7.40 10.77
CA ILE A 137 12.57 -6.93 10.68
C ILE A 137 11.60 -8.10 10.88
N TYR A 138 11.89 -9.26 10.31
CA TYR A 138 11.06 -10.45 10.47
C TYR A 138 10.97 -10.83 11.95
N ASP A 139 12.10 -11.13 12.58
CA ASP A 139 12.14 -11.61 13.96
C ASP A 139 11.59 -10.59 14.97
N ASN A 140 12.01 -9.33 14.85
CA ASN A 140 11.77 -8.32 15.90
C ASN A 140 10.49 -7.52 15.68
N VAL A 141 9.90 -7.59 14.49
CA VAL A 141 8.71 -6.81 14.14
C VAL A 141 7.59 -7.71 13.67
N VAL A 142 7.77 -8.48 12.60
CA VAL A 142 6.70 -9.32 12.02
C VAL A 142 6.30 -10.42 13.00
N ASP A 143 7.22 -11.32 13.33
CA ASP A 143 6.97 -12.47 14.20
C ASP A 143 6.54 -12.03 15.60
N TYR A 144 7.23 -11.03 16.17
CA TYR A 144 6.85 -10.46 17.46
C TYR A 144 5.41 -9.91 17.44
N CYS A 145 5.04 -9.10 16.45
CA CYS A 145 3.70 -8.53 16.40
C CYS A 145 2.65 -9.61 16.21
N VAL A 146 2.86 -10.57 15.30
CA VAL A 146 1.95 -11.72 15.09
C VAL A 146 1.73 -12.46 16.41
N THR A 147 2.81 -12.82 17.10
CA THR A 147 2.75 -13.50 18.40
C THR A 147 1.97 -12.68 19.44
N GLN A 148 2.19 -11.36 19.53
CA GLN A 148 1.43 -10.53 20.47
C GLN A 148 -0.05 -10.42 20.09
N ILE A 149 -0.37 -10.34 18.80
CA ILE A 149 -1.75 -10.27 18.29
C ILE A 149 -2.51 -11.55 18.61
N GLU A 150 -1.89 -12.72 18.37
CA GLU A 150 -2.47 -14.04 18.69
C GLU A 150 -2.77 -14.18 20.18
N ASN A 151 -1.90 -13.65 21.04
CA ASN A 151 -2.08 -13.67 22.49
C ASN A 151 -3.06 -12.58 23.00
N GLY A 152 -3.64 -11.76 22.12
CA GLY A 152 -4.54 -10.67 22.50
C GLY A 152 -3.84 -9.43 23.09
N ASN A 153 -2.51 -9.37 23.04
CA ASN A 153 -1.68 -8.28 23.55
C ASN A 153 -1.58 -7.14 22.53
N TYR A 154 -2.72 -6.56 22.16
CA TYR A 154 -2.81 -5.58 21.07
C TYR A 154 -2.03 -4.29 21.34
N LYS A 155 -1.89 -3.88 22.61
CA LYS A 155 -1.16 -2.68 23.00
C LYS A 155 0.35 -2.86 22.79
N GLU A 156 0.87 -4.03 23.13
CA GLU A 156 2.27 -4.41 22.96
C GLU A 156 2.60 -4.52 21.47
N ALA A 157 1.73 -5.17 20.70
CA ALA A 157 1.83 -5.23 19.24
C ALA A 157 1.85 -3.82 18.62
N TYR A 158 0.96 -2.93 19.05
CA TYR A 158 0.91 -1.57 18.54
C TYR A 158 2.19 -0.81 18.91
N ASN A 159 2.61 -0.85 20.17
CA ASN A 159 3.83 -0.16 20.59
C ASN A 159 5.05 -0.65 19.81
N ARG A 160 5.18 -1.96 19.57
CA ARG A 160 6.24 -2.50 18.72
C ARG A 160 6.13 -1.96 17.30
N TYR A 161 4.97 -2.14 16.66
CA TYR A 161 4.71 -1.69 15.29
C TYR A 161 5.12 -0.22 15.10
N LYS A 162 4.59 0.68 15.95
CA LYS A 162 4.85 2.12 15.87
C LYS A 162 6.33 2.45 16.08
N ASN A 163 6.94 1.92 17.13
CA ASN A 163 8.33 2.23 17.46
C ASN A 163 9.31 1.73 16.40
N SER A 164 9.02 0.57 15.79
CA SER A 164 9.81 0.06 14.68
C SER A 164 9.78 1.01 13.48
N ILE A 165 8.60 1.52 13.10
CA ILE A 165 8.47 2.48 11.99
C ILE A 165 9.23 3.78 12.28
N LEU A 166 9.09 4.33 13.48
CA LEU A 166 9.82 5.54 13.88
C LEU A 166 11.34 5.31 13.86
N SER A 167 11.81 4.17 14.38
CA SER A 167 13.24 3.85 14.38
C SER A 167 13.78 3.69 12.95
N PHE A 168 13.07 2.96 12.09
CA PHE A 168 13.49 2.76 10.70
C PHE A 168 13.40 4.04 9.87
N GLU A 169 12.46 4.94 10.17
CA GLU A 169 12.40 6.26 9.57
C GLU A 169 13.68 7.06 9.86
N GLU A 170 14.11 7.11 11.12
CA GLU A 170 15.35 7.80 11.52
C GLU A 170 16.59 7.16 10.88
N THR A 171 16.66 5.82 10.89
CA THR A 171 17.83 5.08 10.40
C THR A 171 17.96 5.08 8.89
N PHE A 172 16.84 4.93 8.16
CA PHE A 172 16.87 4.66 6.71
C PHE A 172 16.22 5.78 5.89
N ALA A 173 14.99 6.19 6.23
CA ALA A 173 14.23 7.11 5.38
C ALA A 173 14.82 8.53 5.39
N LYS A 174 15.13 9.08 6.56
CA LYS A 174 15.67 10.45 6.68
C LYS A 174 17.00 10.64 5.97
N PRO A 175 18.02 9.76 6.14
CA PRO A 175 19.26 9.87 5.38
C PRO A 175 19.04 9.83 3.87
N LEU A 176 18.17 8.94 3.37
CA LEU A 176 17.86 8.86 1.95
C LEU A 176 17.22 10.16 1.42
N LEU A 177 16.26 10.72 2.16
CA LEU A 177 15.60 11.98 1.79
C LEU A 177 16.56 13.17 1.80
N GLN A 178 17.47 13.24 2.78
CA GLN A 178 18.51 14.26 2.82
C GLN A 178 19.43 14.16 1.58
N GLN A 179 19.87 12.94 1.24
CA GLN A 179 20.68 12.71 0.05
C GLN A 179 19.96 13.11 -1.24
N LYS A 180 18.68 12.75 -1.39
CA LYS A 180 17.85 13.16 -2.54
C LYS A 180 17.75 14.69 -2.63
N THR A 181 17.51 15.36 -1.50
CA THR A 181 17.42 16.82 -1.44
C THR A 181 18.72 17.50 -1.86
N ILE A 182 19.87 17.03 -1.34
CA ILE A 182 21.19 17.55 -1.71
C ILE A 182 21.47 17.37 -3.21
N LYS A 183 21.13 16.20 -3.78
CA LYS A 183 21.29 15.92 -5.22
C LYS A 183 20.45 16.88 -6.07
N THR A 184 19.21 17.12 -5.68
CA THR A 184 18.32 18.06 -6.37
C THR A 184 18.87 19.49 -6.31
N LEU A 185 19.29 19.95 -5.13
CA LEU A 185 19.87 21.30 -4.97
C LEU A 185 21.12 21.49 -5.83
N LYS A 186 22.03 20.50 -5.86
CA LYS A 186 23.23 20.53 -6.72
C LYS A 186 22.90 20.66 -8.21
N LYS A 187 21.79 20.06 -8.66
CA LYS A 187 21.33 20.12 -10.06
C LYS A 187 20.66 21.46 -10.41
N VAL A 188 20.13 22.19 -9.42
CA VAL A 188 19.50 23.50 -9.64
C VAL A 188 20.55 24.62 -9.65
N ILE A 189 21.63 24.47 -8.89
CA ILE A 189 22.69 25.48 -8.76
C ILE A 189 23.87 25.30 -9.74
N GLY A 190 23.95 24.16 -10.43
CA GLY A 190 25.00 23.84 -11.40
C GLY A 190 24.44 23.80 -12.82
#